data_AF-A0A350V4C7-F1
#
_entry.id   AF-A0A350V4C7-F1
#
_cell.length_a   1.000
_cell.length_b   1.000
_cell.length_c   1.000
_cell.angle_alpha   90.00
_cell.angle_beta   90.00
_cell.angle_gamma   90.00
#
_symmetry.space_group_name_H-M   'P 1'
#
loop_
_entity.id
_entity.type
_entity.pdbx_description
1 polymer ?
#
loop_
_entity_poly.entity_id
_entity_poly.type
_entity_poly.pdbx_seq_one_letter_code
_entity_poly.pdbx_strand_id
1 'polypeptide(L)'
;MLQNIDLNKILKEVKFNTSRSGGKGGQNVNKVETKVELVYNITGSMVIDEEIKDILRKKLYNKLDSEHNLRITSQTERTQLG
;
A
#
# COMPACT_ATOMS: atom_id res chain seq x y z
N MET A 1 -4.97 -18.60 -19.56
CA MET A 1 -5.46 -17.34 -20.15
C MET A 1 -5.35 -16.30 -19.05
N LEU A 2 -4.65 -15.17 -19.26
CA LEU A 2 -4.55 -14.15 -18.21
C LEU A 2 -5.94 -13.57 -17.95
N GLN A 3 -6.44 -13.66 -16.71
CA GLN A 3 -7.70 -13.05 -16.34
C GLN A 3 -7.64 -11.55 -16.60
N ASN A 4 -8.72 -11.00 -17.15
CA ASN A 4 -8.87 -9.55 -17.27
C ASN A 4 -9.37 -9.03 -15.91
N ILE A 5 -8.43 -8.64 -15.05
CA ILE A 5 -8.71 -8.22 -13.68
C ILE A 5 -9.29 -6.79 -13.69
N ASP A 6 -10.45 -6.61 -13.08
CA ASP A 6 -11.05 -5.28 -12.89
C ASP A 6 -10.34 -4.52 -11.76
N LEU A 7 -9.59 -3.50 -12.14
CA LEU A 7 -8.86 -2.64 -11.22
C LEU A 7 -9.77 -2.00 -10.16
N ASN A 8 -11.01 -1.64 -10.51
CA ASN A 8 -11.93 -1.02 -9.55
C ASN A 8 -12.34 -1.98 -8.44
N LYS A 9 -12.37 -3.29 -8.72
CA LYS A 9 -12.63 -4.30 -7.70
C LYS A 9 -11.43 -4.49 -6.78
N ILE A 10 -10.22 -4.52 -7.35
CA ILE A 10 -8.98 -4.57 -6.56
C ILE A 10 -8.92 -3.38 -5.60
N LEU A 11 -9.19 -2.16 -6.09
CA LEU A 11 -9.16 -0.95 -5.27
C LEU A 11 -10.15 -0.98 -4.09
N LYS A 12 -11.22 -1.77 -4.16
CA LYS A 12 -12.16 -1.95 -3.03
C LYS A 12 -11.64 -2.90 -1.94
N GLU A 13 -10.70 -3.78 -2.26
CA GLU A 13 -10.06 -4.70 -1.31
C GLU A 13 -8.81 -4.09 -0.67
N VAL A 14 -8.30 -3.01 -1.25
CA VAL A 14 -7.14 -2.28 -0.78
C VAL A 14 -7.51 -1.41 0.43
N LYS A 15 -6.67 -1.45 1.46
CA LYS A 15 -6.74 -0.54 2.61
C LYS A 15 -5.73 0.58 2.44
N PHE A 16 -6.14 1.80 2.75
CA PHE A 16 -5.25 2.97 2.75
C PHE A 16 -5.05 3.49 4.16
N ASN A 17 -3.80 3.57 4.59
CA ASN A 17 -3.40 4.18 5.86
C ASN A 17 -2.70 5.50 5.56
N THR A 18 -3.20 6.60 6.10
CA THR A 18 -2.51 7.89 6.04
C THR A 18 -1.83 8.17 7.37
N SER A 19 -0.65 8.78 7.33
CA SER A 19 0.06 9.19 8.55
C SER A 19 0.57 10.61 8.43
N ARG A 20 0.64 11.27 9.59
CA ARG A 20 1.10 12.65 9.70
C ARG A 20 2.53 12.66 10.19
N SER A 21 3.36 13.55 9.66
CA SER A 21 4.72 13.77 10.17
C SER A 21 4.65 14.31 11.61
N GLY A 22 5.07 13.47 12.57
CA GLY A 22 5.10 13.81 13.99
C GLY A 22 6.48 14.32 14.39
N GLY A 23 6.72 15.62 14.27
CA GLY A 23 7.86 16.29 14.91
C GLY A 23 7.51 16.72 16.34
N LYS A 24 8.39 16.48 17.31
CA LYS A 24 8.27 17.01 18.68
C LYS A 24 8.77 18.46 18.72
N GLY A 25 7.86 19.43 18.74
CA GLY A 25 8.12 20.78 19.29
C GLY A 25 7.77 21.97 18.40
N GLY A 26 7.09 22.96 18.99
CA GLY A 26 7.04 24.35 18.50
C GLY A 26 5.70 24.80 17.93
N GLN A 27 5.22 25.95 18.41
CA GLN A 27 3.92 26.56 18.10
C GLN A 27 3.72 26.83 16.59
N ASN A 28 2.47 26.68 16.12
CA ASN A 28 1.94 26.99 14.77
C ASN A 28 2.56 26.22 13.58
N VAL A 29 2.25 24.92 13.44
CA VAL A 29 2.55 24.15 12.21
C VAL A 29 1.25 23.64 11.59
N ASN A 30 0.87 24.22 10.45
CA ASN A 30 -0.18 23.68 9.58
C ASN A 30 0.23 22.26 9.13
N LYS A 31 -0.52 21.28 9.62
CA LYS A 31 -0.18 19.85 9.57
C LYS A 31 -0.56 19.26 8.21
N VAL A 32 0.41 19.10 7.32
CA VAL A 32 0.19 18.51 5.99
C VAL A 32 0.36 16.98 6.07
N GLU A 33 -0.52 16.22 5.41
CA GLU A 33 -0.47 14.76 5.35
C GLU A 33 0.58 14.35 4.31
N THR A 34 1.72 13.78 4.73
CA THR A 34 2.88 13.56 3.83
C THR A 34 3.13 12.11 3.46
N LYS A 35 2.42 11.14 4.07
CA LYS A 35 2.65 9.70 3.83
C LYS A 35 1.35 8.92 3.74
N VAL A 36 1.20 8.18 2.65
CA VAL A 36 0.11 7.24 2.39
C VAL A 36 0.70 5.84 2.20
N GLU A 37 0.15 4.85 2.92
CA GLU A 37 0.44 3.44 2.75
C GLU A 37 -0.80 2.74 2.16
N LEU A 38 -0.57 1.96 1.11
CA LEU A 38 -1.51 1.04 0.50
C LEU A 38 -1.20 -0.36 1.03
N VAL A 39 -2.22 -1.06 1.52
CA VAL A 39 -2.14 -2.44 1.99
C VAL A 39 -3.12 -3.31 1.22
N TYR A 40 -2.63 -4.35 0.55
CA TYR A 40 -3.43 -5.30 -0.23
C TYR A 40 -3.16 -6.73 0.21
N ASN A 41 -4.18 -7.46 0.70
CA ASN A 41 -4.02 -8.85 1.10
C ASN A 41 -4.23 -9.77 -0.11
N ILE A 42 -3.15 -10.44 -0.55
CA ILE A 42 -3.21 -11.29 -1.75
C ILE A 42 -4.06 -12.54 -1.49
N THR A 43 -3.87 -13.18 -0.33
CA THR A 43 -4.54 -14.43 0.01
C THR A 43 -6.06 -14.27 0.13
N GLY A 44 -6.49 -13.18 0.74
CA GLY A 44 -7.88 -12.86 1.02
C GLY A 44 -8.61 -12.16 -0.11
N SER A 45 -7.94 -11.88 -1.24
CA SER A 45 -8.61 -11.29 -2.40
C SER A 45 -9.66 -12.26 -2.97
N MET A 46 -10.83 -11.72 -3.28
CA MET A 46 -11.93 -12.39 -3.97
C MET A 46 -11.95 -12.05 -5.46
N VAL A 47 -11.11 -11.11 -5.91
CA VAL A 47 -11.06 -10.62 -7.30
C VAL A 47 -10.13 -11.46 -8.16
N ILE A 48 -9.05 -11.97 -7.57
CA ILE A 48 -8.07 -12.84 -8.26
C ILE A 48 -8.27 -14.30 -7.86
N ASP A 49 -8.03 -15.21 -8.81
CA ASP A 49 -8.07 -16.65 -8.56
C ASP A 49 -6.82 -17.17 -7.83
N GLU A 50 -6.88 -18.43 -7.39
CA GLU A 50 -5.77 -19.08 -6.69
C GLU A 50 -4.51 -19.19 -7.54
N GLU A 51 -4.63 -19.36 -8.86
CA GLU A 51 -3.48 -19.41 -9.77
C GLU A 51 -2.70 -18.09 -9.74
N ILE A 52 -3.41 -16.96 -9.83
CA ILE A 52 -2.81 -15.62 -9.76
C ILE A 52 -2.28 -15.35 -8.35
N LYS A 53 -2.99 -15.75 -7.30
CA LYS A 53 -2.49 -15.62 -5.91
C LYS A 53 -1.15 -16.33 -5.76
N ASP A 54 -1.01 -17.55 -6.26
CA ASP A 54 0.23 -18.30 -6.17
C ASP A 54 1.37 -17.68 -6.99
N ILE A 55 1.07 -17.17 -8.18
CA ILE A 55 2.05 -16.41 -8.98
C ILE A 55 2.51 -15.17 -8.22
N LEU A 56 1.59 -14.41 -7.64
CA LEU A 56 1.91 -13.19 -6.91
C LEU A 56 2.69 -13.48 -5.63
N ARG A 57 2.31 -14.51 -4.85
CA ARG A 57 3.05 -14.94 -3.66
C ARG A 57 4.49 -15.32 -3.98
N LYS A 58 4.71 -16.06 -5.07
CA LYS A 58 6.07 -16.45 -5.52
C LYS A 58 6.87 -15.25 -6.01
N LYS A 59 6.28 -14.40 -6.86
CA LYS A 59 6.99 -13.24 -7.46
C LYS A 59 7.24 -12.11 -6.47
N LEU A 60 6.33 -11.89 -5.53
CA LEU A 60 6.38 -10.79 -4.57
C LEU A 60 6.82 -11.24 -3.18
N TYR A 61 7.28 -12.48 -2.99
CA TYR A 61 7.65 -13.06 -1.70
C TYR A 61 8.45 -12.08 -0.80
N ASN A 62 9.47 -11.42 -1.34
CA ASN A 62 10.33 -10.47 -0.61
C ASN A 62 9.65 -9.13 -0.26
N LYS A 63 8.44 -8.88 -0.76
CA LYS A 63 7.65 -7.66 -0.56
C LYS A 63 6.38 -7.91 0.27
N LEU A 64 6.11 -9.16 0.64
CA LEU A 64 4.96 -9.52 1.46
C LEU A 64 5.36 -9.58 2.93
N ASP A 65 4.45 -9.16 3.81
CA ASP A 65 4.57 -9.47 5.22
C ASP A 65 4.14 -10.92 5.52
N SER A 66 4.27 -11.32 6.78
CA SER A 66 3.90 -12.66 7.26
C SER A 66 2.43 -13.03 7.05
N GLU A 67 1.56 -12.04 6.84
CA GLU A 67 0.13 -12.22 6.59
C GLU A 67 -0.21 -12.18 5.09
N HIS A 68 0.79 -12.16 4.21
CA HIS A 68 0.67 -12.02 2.76
C HIS A 68 0.07 -10.68 2.32
N ASN A 69 0.27 -9.62 3.11
CA ASN A 69 -0.07 -8.27 2.66
C ASN A 69 1.07 -7.69 1.82
N LEU A 70 0.72 -7.14 0.67
CA LEU A 70 1.57 -6.23 -0.09
C LEU A 70 1.39 -4.82 0.45
N ARG A 71 2.49 -4.21 0.91
CA ARG A 71 2.51 -2.85 1.44
C ARG A 71 3.29 -1.92 0.52
N ILE A 72 2.66 -0.85 0.06
CA ILE A 72 3.28 0.17 -0.81
C ILE A 72 3.11 1.51 -0.14
N THR A 73 4.22 2.18 0.15
CA THR A 73 4.21 3.52 0.73
C THR A 73 4.54 4.55 -0.33
N SER A 74 3.79 5.64 -0.37
CA SER A 74 4.14 6.87 -1.08
C SER A 74 4.25 8.01 -0.06
N GLN A 75 5.37 8.72 -0.09
CA GLN A 75 5.57 9.91 0.73
C GLN A 75 6.17 11.03 -0.10
N THR A 76 5.65 12.24 0.06
CA THR A 76 6.24 13.44 -0.55
C THR A 76 7.07 14.12 0.51
N GLU A 77 8.39 13.98 0.42
CA GLU A 77 9.32 14.79 1.19
C GLU A 77 9.48 16.12 0.46
N ARG A 78 9.19 17.24 1.13
CA ARG A 78 9.69 18.53 0.64
C ARG A 78 11.21 18.50 0.82
N THR A 79 11.95 18.35 -0.27
CA THR A 79 13.39 18.57 -0.28
C THR A 79 13.63 20.04 0.09
N GLN A 80 14.12 20.30 1.30
CA GLN A 80 14.63 21.61 1.64
C GLN A 80 16.00 21.72 0.97
N LEU A 81 16.06 22.40 -0.17
CA LEU A 81 17.32 22.90 -0.73
C LEU A 81 17.89 23.88 0.31
N GLY A 82 18.93 23.44 1.02
CA GLY A 82 19.78 24.30 1.83
C GLY A 82 20.79 25.03 0.96
#